data_AF-A0A521RP59-F1
#
_entry.id   AF-A0A521RP59-F1
#
_cell.length_a   1.000
_cell.length_b   1.000
_cell.length_c   1.000
_cell.angle_alpha   90.00
_cell.angle_beta   90.00
_cell.angle_gamma   90.00
#
_symmetry.space_group_name_H-M   'P 1'
#
loop_
_entity.id
_entity.type
_entity.pdbx_description
1 polymer ?
#
loop_
_entity_poly.entity_id
_entity_poly.type
_entity_poly.pdbx_seq_one_letter_code
_entity_poly.pdbx_strand_id
1 'polypeptide(L)'
;MSIHRLLPALLAASIVHPALADPIGGISTPMLSRCAGKAGLETRQSDAAFGLLALDGVPWLSIERTDEAVGIQPIMTTVTGTGSRHRRNGTSVPFRFTCVLDVNGQALMFYASHLMPNLGDALPPATVVSGTATLAEKTPLPRGVELQIQLFDVARSAEGELLAEQVVRSGWQVPIPFALRLPGTFSSEGRKLILTARLLMSRQVQYRLPSPRVLTDRELLAPVVLVLEKPEAKGP
;
A
#
# COMPACT_ATOMS: atom_id res chain seq x y z
N MET A 1 10.39 33.49 64.09
CA MET A 1 9.27 33.23 63.15
C MET A 1 9.81 33.46 61.74
N SER A 2 10.46 32.45 61.14
CA SER A 2 9.88 31.46 60.22
C SER A 2 9.12 32.09 59.04
N ILE A 3 9.70 32.00 57.84
CA ILE A 3 9.23 31.16 56.72
C ILE A 3 10.24 31.33 55.57
N HIS A 4 11.07 30.31 55.34
CA HIS A 4 11.83 30.14 54.11
C HIS A 4 10.87 29.66 53.01
N ARG A 5 10.68 30.46 51.95
CA ARG A 5 10.02 29.99 50.72
C ARG A 5 11.06 29.31 49.84
N LEU A 6 11.03 27.98 49.83
CA LEU A 6 11.69 27.14 48.83
C LEU A 6 10.91 27.25 47.52
N LEU A 7 11.55 27.76 46.46
CA LEU A 7 11.07 27.63 45.08
C LEU A 7 11.58 26.28 44.53
N PRO A 8 10.73 25.38 44.02
CA PRO A 8 11.22 24.22 43.28
C PRO A 8 11.50 24.66 41.83
N ALA A 9 12.76 24.59 41.42
CA ALA A 9 13.14 24.66 40.02
C ALA A 9 12.69 23.36 39.32
N LEU A 10 11.56 23.41 38.63
CA LEU A 10 11.18 22.37 37.67
C LEU A 10 12.11 22.46 36.46
N LEU A 11 13.16 21.62 36.44
CA LEU A 11 13.84 21.27 35.20
C LEU A 11 12.86 20.47 34.35
N ALA A 12 12.28 21.10 33.33
CA ALA A 12 11.61 20.40 32.24
C ALA A 12 12.69 19.64 31.45
N ALA A 13 12.81 18.34 31.71
CA ALA A 13 13.56 17.45 30.84
C ALA A 13 12.80 17.35 29.51
N SER A 14 13.30 18.05 28.49
CA SER A 14 12.84 17.91 27.11
C SER A 14 13.17 16.50 26.64
N ILE A 15 12.22 15.57 26.79
CA ILE A 15 12.30 14.26 26.15
C ILE A 15 12.18 14.52 24.65
N VAL A 16 13.33 14.55 23.97
CA VAL A 16 13.42 14.49 22.51
C VAL A 16 12.85 13.13 22.13
N HIS A 17 11.57 13.11 21.77
CA HIS A 17 10.96 11.91 21.22
C HIS A 17 11.62 11.64 19.87
N PRO A 18 12.18 10.45 19.62
CA PRO A 18 12.54 10.09 18.26
C PRO A 18 11.24 10.05 17.45
N ALA A 19 11.15 10.94 16.45
CA ALA A 19 10.11 10.92 15.45
C ALA A 19 10.16 9.59 14.70
N LEU A 20 9.40 8.60 15.17
CA LEU A 20 9.27 7.28 14.58
C LEU A 20 7.77 7.02 14.42
N ALA A 21 7.19 7.64 13.40
CA ALA A 21 6.04 7.18 12.63
C ALA A 21 5.59 8.28 11.64
N ASP A 22 6.47 8.71 10.73
CA ASP A 22 5.92 9.21 9.46
C ASP A 22 5.30 8.01 8.73
N PRO A 23 4.08 8.13 8.18
CA PRO A 23 3.58 7.12 7.29
C PRO A 23 4.48 7.15 6.05
N ILE A 24 5.49 6.29 6.01
CA ILE A 24 6.16 5.91 4.77
C ILE A 24 5.01 5.39 3.88
N GLY A 25 4.61 6.21 2.91
CA GLY A 25 3.23 6.28 2.46
C GLY A 25 3.01 7.59 1.72
N GLY A 26 3.16 7.59 0.40
CA GLY A 26 2.80 8.76 -0.40
C GLY A 26 1.34 9.17 -0.18
N ILE A 27 0.96 10.36 -0.65
CA ILE A 27 -0.43 10.89 -0.57
C ILE A 27 -1.47 9.85 -1.05
N SER A 28 -1.05 9.01 -1.97
CA SER A 28 -1.82 7.94 -2.60
C SER A 28 -2.12 6.75 -1.68
N THR A 29 -1.22 6.32 -0.79
CA THR A 29 -1.39 5.08 -0.01
C THR A 29 -2.67 5.10 0.85
N PRO A 30 -2.99 6.16 1.62
CA PRO A 30 -4.21 6.18 2.44
C PRO A 30 -5.49 6.17 1.61
N MET A 31 -5.50 6.81 0.44
CA MET A 31 -6.65 6.81 -0.48
C MET A 31 -6.82 5.43 -1.12
N LEU A 32 -5.72 4.83 -1.58
CA LEU A 32 -5.69 3.52 -2.19
C LEU A 32 -6.19 2.44 -1.24
N SER A 33 -5.80 2.48 0.05
CA SER A 33 -6.34 1.60 1.10
C SER A 33 -7.85 1.70 1.25
N ARG A 34 -8.42 2.91 1.20
CA ARG A 34 -9.87 3.12 1.33
C ARG A 34 -10.62 2.55 0.12
N CYS A 35 -10.10 2.80 -1.08
CA CYS A 35 -10.62 2.21 -2.31
C CYS A 35 -10.54 0.68 -2.31
N ALA A 36 -9.40 0.12 -1.91
CA ALA A 36 -9.21 -1.33 -1.80
C ALA A 36 -10.13 -1.95 -0.75
N GLY A 37 -10.37 -1.24 0.36
CA GLY A 37 -11.36 -1.59 1.37
C GLY A 37 -12.76 -1.73 0.79
N LYS A 38 -13.24 -0.71 0.07
CA LYS A 38 -14.56 -0.71 -0.60
C LYS A 38 -14.66 -1.83 -1.64
N ALA A 39 -13.69 -1.89 -2.55
CA ALA A 39 -13.64 -2.90 -3.60
C ALA A 39 -13.61 -4.33 -3.05
N GLY A 40 -12.89 -4.56 -1.95
CA GLY A 40 -12.82 -5.87 -1.30
C GLY A 40 -14.13 -6.28 -0.62
N LEU A 41 -14.94 -5.33 -0.14
CA LEU A 41 -16.28 -5.62 0.39
C LEU A 41 -17.23 -6.01 -0.73
N GLU A 42 -17.28 -5.22 -1.81
CA GLU A 42 -18.12 -5.48 -2.99
C GLU A 42 -17.73 -6.79 -3.68
N THR A 43 -16.44 -7.01 -3.92
CA THR A 43 -15.95 -8.23 -4.58
C THR A 43 -16.33 -9.49 -3.80
N ARG A 44 -16.26 -9.47 -2.46
CA ARG A 44 -16.66 -10.62 -1.64
C ARG A 44 -18.16 -10.88 -1.66
N GLN A 45 -18.97 -9.83 -1.79
CA GLN A 45 -20.42 -9.96 -1.92
C GLN A 45 -20.79 -10.54 -3.29
N SER A 46 -20.02 -10.23 -4.34
CA SER A 46 -20.31 -10.67 -5.71
C SER A 46 -19.67 -12.00 -6.11
N ASP A 47 -18.45 -12.32 -5.68
CA ASP A 47 -17.73 -13.54 -6.09
C ASP A 47 -16.63 -13.95 -5.10
N ALA A 48 -16.89 -15.01 -4.32
CA ALA A 48 -15.95 -15.59 -3.35
C ALA A 48 -14.74 -16.33 -3.99
N ALA A 49 -14.73 -16.51 -5.32
CA ALA A 49 -13.66 -17.18 -6.05
C ALA A 49 -12.42 -16.29 -6.26
N PHE A 50 -12.56 -14.97 -6.15
CA PHE A 50 -11.40 -14.06 -6.15
C PHE A 50 -10.75 -14.04 -4.77
N GLY A 51 -9.52 -14.54 -4.70
CA GLY A 51 -8.76 -14.66 -3.45
C GLY A 51 -8.09 -13.34 -3.04
N LEU A 52 -7.69 -12.52 -4.03
CA LEU A 52 -6.98 -11.26 -3.83
C LEU A 52 -7.40 -10.18 -4.83
N LEU A 53 -7.35 -8.94 -4.36
CA LEU A 53 -7.46 -7.72 -5.16
C LEU A 53 -6.20 -6.89 -4.93
N ALA A 54 -5.52 -6.47 -5.98
CA ALA A 54 -4.41 -5.54 -5.93
C ALA A 54 -4.78 -4.24 -6.65
N LEU A 55 -4.53 -3.10 -6.02
CA LEU A 55 -4.63 -1.78 -6.65
C LEU A 55 -3.22 -1.20 -6.78
N ASP A 56 -2.87 -0.74 -7.98
CA ASP A 56 -1.62 -0.04 -8.25
C ASP A 56 -1.78 1.42 -7.84
N GLY A 57 -0.79 1.96 -7.12
CA GLY A 57 -0.73 3.38 -6.81
C GLY A 57 0.18 4.12 -7.80
N VAL A 58 1.06 4.98 -7.28
CA VAL A 58 2.09 5.65 -8.10
C VAL A 58 2.83 4.65 -9.00
N PRO A 59 3.13 4.99 -10.27
CA PRO A 59 2.72 6.20 -10.99
C PRO A 59 1.40 6.03 -11.78
N TRP A 60 0.67 4.94 -11.55
CA TRP A 60 -0.53 4.57 -12.32
C TRP A 60 -1.83 5.12 -11.76
N LEU A 61 -1.76 5.92 -10.70
CA LEU A 61 -2.89 6.50 -9.99
C LEU A 61 -3.02 7.99 -10.31
N SER A 62 -4.22 8.42 -10.71
CA SER A 62 -4.61 9.83 -10.73
C SER A 62 -5.52 10.12 -9.54
N ILE A 63 -5.33 11.28 -8.92
CA ILE A 63 -6.13 11.78 -7.81
C ILE A 63 -6.62 13.17 -8.19
N GLU A 64 -7.91 13.29 -8.41
CA GLU A 64 -8.56 14.53 -8.83
C GLU A 64 -9.50 14.97 -7.72
N ARG A 65 -9.39 16.24 -7.30
CA ARG A 65 -10.41 16.85 -6.45
C ARG A 65 -11.57 17.28 -7.33
N THR A 66 -12.77 16.88 -6.94
CA THR A 66 -13.99 17.15 -7.70
C THR A 66 -15.02 17.68 -6.73
N ASP A 67 -15.65 18.81 -7.03
CA ASP A 67 -16.78 19.37 -6.27
C ASP A 67 -18.10 18.88 -6.90
N GLU A 68 -18.31 17.56 -6.88
CA GLU A 68 -19.49 16.88 -7.44
C GLU A 68 -20.29 16.16 -6.34
N ALA A 69 -21.37 15.45 -6.68
CA ALA A 69 -22.15 14.66 -5.73
C ALA A 69 -22.59 13.30 -6.32
N VAL A 70 -22.60 12.24 -5.50
CA VAL A 70 -23.30 10.97 -5.82
C VAL A 70 -24.60 10.93 -5.01
N GLY A 71 -25.74 11.14 -5.67
CA GLY A 71 -27.02 11.29 -5.00
C GLY A 71 -27.04 12.54 -4.11
N ILE A 72 -27.22 12.36 -2.80
CA ILE A 72 -27.19 13.46 -1.80
C ILE A 72 -25.81 13.65 -1.14
N GLN A 73 -24.83 12.80 -1.45
CA GLN A 73 -23.52 12.81 -0.80
C GLN A 73 -22.52 13.60 -1.64
N PRO A 74 -21.89 14.66 -1.09
CA PRO A 74 -20.85 15.38 -1.81
C PRO A 74 -19.63 14.48 -2.03
N ILE A 75 -19.18 14.45 -3.28
CA ILE A 75 -17.88 13.93 -3.71
C ILE A 75 -16.86 15.02 -3.44
N MET A 76 -15.68 14.61 -2.96
CA MET A 76 -14.54 15.52 -2.84
C MET A 76 -13.33 15.04 -3.62
N THR A 77 -13.22 13.74 -3.88
CA THR A 77 -12.06 13.20 -4.60
C THR A 77 -12.43 11.99 -5.44
N THR A 78 -11.99 12.01 -6.68
CA THR A 78 -12.02 10.88 -7.60
C THR A 78 -10.61 10.32 -7.75
N VAL A 79 -10.48 9.02 -7.51
CA VAL A 79 -9.22 8.27 -7.64
C VAL A 79 -9.38 7.29 -8.79
N THR A 80 -8.60 7.45 -9.84
CA THR A 80 -8.59 6.53 -10.99
C THR A 80 -7.24 5.83 -11.09
N GLY A 81 -7.25 4.58 -11.52
CA GLY A 81 -6.00 3.83 -11.63
C GLY A 81 -6.16 2.45 -12.23
N THR A 82 -5.16 1.61 -12.00
CA THR A 82 -5.11 0.24 -12.50
C THR A 82 -4.98 -0.74 -11.35
N GLY A 83 -5.36 -1.99 -11.58
CA GLY A 83 -5.19 -3.05 -10.60
C GLY A 83 -5.34 -4.42 -11.22
N SER A 84 -5.29 -5.45 -10.38
CA SER A 84 -5.49 -6.84 -10.79
C SER A 84 -6.33 -7.61 -9.78
N ARG A 85 -7.18 -8.50 -10.29
CA ARG A 85 -7.86 -9.52 -9.48
C ARG A 85 -7.13 -10.83 -9.66
N HIS A 86 -6.76 -11.47 -8.55
CA HIS A 86 -6.13 -12.79 -8.60
C HIS A 86 -7.17 -13.86 -8.24
N ARG A 87 -7.35 -14.78 -9.17
CA ARG A 87 -8.16 -15.98 -8.98
C ARG A 87 -7.37 -17.01 -8.16
N ARG A 88 -8.07 -17.91 -7.48
CA ARG A 88 -7.45 -19.02 -6.71
C ARG A 88 -6.60 -19.97 -7.55
N ASN A 89 -6.84 -20.03 -8.86
CA ASN A 89 -6.06 -20.83 -9.81
C ASN A 89 -4.74 -20.14 -10.23
N GLY A 90 -4.39 -18.99 -9.65
CA GLY A 90 -3.18 -18.24 -9.94
C GLY A 90 -3.30 -17.25 -11.12
N THR A 91 -4.42 -17.24 -11.85
CA THR A 91 -4.63 -16.29 -12.95
C THR A 91 -4.86 -14.88 -12.40
N SER A 92 -4.18 -13.90 -13.00
CA SER A 92 -4.33 -12.47 -12.69
C SER A 92 -5.08 -11.77 -13.82
N VAL A 93 -6.17 -11.07 -13.51
CA VAL A 93 -6.96 -10.33 -14.49
C VAL A 93 -6.80 -8.83 -14.21
N PRO A 94 -6.11 -8.08 -15.08
CA PRO A 94 -5.97 -6.64 -14.91
C PRO A 94 -7.28 -5.91 -15.19
N PHE A 95 -7.44 -4.73 -14.57
CA PHE A 95 -8.58 -3.84 -14.74
C PHE A 95 -8.17 -2.38 -14.56
N ARG A 96 -9.03 -1.47 -15.02
CA ARG A 96 -9.01 -0.05 -14.62
C ARG A 96 -10.08 0.19 -13.58
N PHE A 97 -9.85 1.14 -12.69
CA PHE A 97 -10.85 1.49 -11.70
C PHE A 97 -11.06 2.99 -11.58
N THR A 98 -12.24 3.33 -11.06
CA THR A 98 -12.62 4.63 -10.55
C THR A 98 -13.18 4.43 -9.15
N CYS A 99 -12.66 5.20 -8.20
CA CYS A 99 -13.06 5.17 -6.80
C CYS A 99 -13.39 6.58 -6.36
N VAL A 100 -14.56 6.75 -5.77
CA VAL A 100 -15.07 8.06 -5.36
C VAL A 100 -15.03 8.16 -3.84
N LEU A 101 -14.43 9.23 -3.34
CA LEU A 101 -14.30 9.52 -1.91
C LEU A 101 -15.16 10.73 -1.51
N ASP A 102 -15.78 10.64 -0.34
CA ASP A 102 -16.51 11.76 0.28
C ASP A 102 -15.56 12.79 0.91
N VAL A 103 -16.15 13.82 1.52
CA VAL A 103 -15.43 14.89 2.24
C VAL A 103 -14.59 14.40 3.43
N ASN A 104 -14.90 13.23 3.98
CA ASN A 104 -14.14 12.58 5.05
C ASN A 104 -13.09 11.59 4.50
N GLY A 105 -12.95 11.52 3.17
CA GLY A 105 -12.12 10.58 2.46
C GLY A 105 -12.67 9.15 2.42
N GLN A 106 -13.88 8.87 2.91
CA GLN A 106 -14.48 7.53 2.87
C GLN A 106 -14.85 7.16 1.44
N ALA A 107 -14.55 5.91 1.06
CA ALA A 107 -14.89 5.40 -0.26
C ALA A 107 -16.39 5.14 -0.38
N LEU A 108 -17.08 5.93 -1.20
CA LEU A 108 -18.52 5.83 -1.46
C LEU A 108 -18.81 4.79 -2.54
N MET A 109 -18.03 4.83 -3.63
CA MET A 109 -18.22 3.99 -4.82
C MET A 109 -16.88 3.44 -5.27
N PHE A 110 -16.88 2.20 -5.78
CA PHE A 110 -15.79 1.65 -6.55
C PHE A 110 -16.35 1.00 -7.82
N TYR A 111 -15.80 1.39 -8.97
CA TYR A 111 -16.11 0.79 -10.26
C TYR A 111 -14.84 0.23 -10.87
N ALA A 112 -14.88 -1.00 -11.36
CA ALA A 112 -13.78 -1.62 -12.09
C ALA A 112 -14.25 -2.14 -13.44
N SER A 113 -13.52 -1.77 -14.50
CA SER A 113 -13.73 -2.23 -15.86
C SER A 113 -12.63 -3.20 -16.28
N HIS A 114 -13.02 -4.35 -16.82
CA HIS A 114 -12.09 -5.29 -17.43
C HIS A 114 -11.49 -4.68 -18.70
N LEU A 115 -10.20 -4.96 -18.91
CA LEU A 115 -9.54 -4.56 -20.14
C LEU A 115 -10.02 -5.41 -21.31
N MET A 116 -10.12 -4.79 -22.49
CA MET A 116 -10.44 -5.47 -23.75
C MET A 116 -9.27 -5.34 -24.74
N PRO A 117 -8.19 -6.15 -24.60
CA PRO A 117 -6.97 -6.00 -25.41
C PRO A 117 -7.23 -6.09 -26.92
N ASN A 118 -8.18 -6.94 -27.33
CA ASN A 118 -8.57 -7.12 -28.73
C ASN A 118 -9.23 -5.87 -29.33
N LEU A 119 -9.69 -4.93 -28.50
CA LEU A 119 -10.24 -3.64 -28.90
C LEU A 119 -9.23 -2.49 -28.69
N GLY A 120 -7.95 -2.81 -28.45
CA GLY A 120 -6.91 -1.83 -28.18
C GLY A 120 -6.88 -1.30 -26.74
N ASP A 121 -7.75 -1.77 -25.86
CA ASP A 121 -7.72 -1.40 -24.43
C ASP A 121 -6.73 -2.31 -23.69
N ALA A 122 -5.53 -1.78 -23.47
CA ALA A 122 -4.47 -2.43 -22.73
C ALA A 122 -3.89 -1.49 -21.66
N LEU A 123 -3.21 -2.09 -20.68
CA LEU A 123 -2.40 -1.31 -19.74
C LEU A 123 -1.15 -0.76 -20.46
N PRO A 124 -0.63 0.40 -20.03
CA PRO A 124 0.64 0.89 -20.54
C PRO A 124 1.77 -0.13 -20.28
N PRO A 125 2.77 -0.21 -21.17
CA PRO A 125 3.96 -1.02 -20.97
C PRO A 125 4.61 -0.74 -19.62
N ALA A 126 5.00 -1.79 -18.92
CA ALA A 126 5.56 -1.68 -17.58
C ALA A 126 6.67 -2.72 -17.35
N THR A 127 7.70 -2.31 -16.62
CA THR A 127 8.64 -3.22 -15.97
C THR A 127 8.02 -3.68 -14.66
N VAL A 128 7.95 -5.00 -14.43
CA VAL A 128 7.21 -5.55 -13.28
C VAL A 128 8.18 -6.17 -12.27
N VAL A 129 8.25 -5.57 -11.09
CA VAL A 129 8.90 -6.19 -9.92
C VAL A 129 7.85 -7.05 -9.22
N SER A 130 7.96 -8.35 -9.42
CA SER A 130 7.01 -9.32 -8.87
C SER A 130 7.58 -10.02 -7.64
N GLY A 131 6.70 -10.53 -6.79
CA GLY A 131 7.13 -11.30 -5.65
C GLY A 131 5.98 -11.79 -4.81
N THR A 132 6.34 -12.33 -3.65
CA THR A 132 5.38 -12.78 -2.66
C THR A 132 5.81 -12.37 -1.26
N ALA A 133 4.84 -12.11 -0.39
CA ALA A 133 5.06 -11.86 1.03
C ALA A 133 4.50 -13.02 1.86
N THR A 134 5.34 -13.60 2.70
CA THR A 134 4.96 -14.59 3.71
C THR A 134 5.16 -14.03 5.12
N LEU A 135 4.68 -14.74 6.13
CA LEU A 135 4.94 -14.43 7.53
C LEU A 135 6.09 -15.31 8.04
N ALA A 136 6.94 -14.76 8.91
CA ALA A 136 7.95 -15.55 9.63
C ALA A 136 7.29 -16.60 10.53
N GLU A 137 6.18 -16.22 11.19
CA GLU A 137 5.38 -17.12 12.01
C GLU A 137 4.38 -17.90 11.15
N LYS A 138 4.28 -19.22 11.36
CA LYS A 138 3.28 -20.07 10.71
C LYS A 138 1.91 -19.91 11.37
N THR A 139 1.31 -18.73 11.20
CA THR A 139 -0.01 -18.37 11.72
C THR A 139 -0.99 -18.13 10.56
N PRO A 140 -2.27 -18.49 10.71
CA PRO A 140 -3.27 -18.17 9.70
C PRO A 140 -3.44 -16.65 9.59
N LEU A 141 -3.59 -16.14 8.36
CA LEU A 141 -3.85 -14.72 8.14
C LEU A 141 -5.25 -14.36 8.65
N PRO A 142 -5.38 -13.26 9.42
CA PRO A 142 -6.68 -12.68 9.70
C PRO A 142 -7.42 -12.32 8.40
N ARG A 143 -8.75 -12.42 8.41
CA ARG A 143 -9.55 -12.05 7.24
C ARG A 143 -9.46 -10.55 6.99
N GLY A 144 -9.26 -10.18 5.73
CA GLY A 144 -9.24 -8.77 5.33
C GLY A 144 -8.02 -8.02 5.80
N VAL A 145 -6.88 -8.70 5.87
CA VAL A 145 -5.58 -8.03 5.89
C VAL A 145 -5.33 -7.27 4.59
N GLU A 146 -4.50 -6.25 4.71
CA GLU A 146 -4.03 -5.42 3.62
C GLU A 146 -2.51 -5.43 3.60
N LEU A 147 -1.92 -5.94 2.52
CA LEU A 147 -0.50 -5.80 2.27
C LEU A 147 -0.26 -4.50 1.51
N GLN A 148 0.57 -3.62 2.05
CA GLN A 148 1.08 -2.45 1.35
C GLN A 148 2.55 -2.71 1.02
N ILE A 149 2.90 -2.56 -0.25
CA ILE A 149 4.27 -2.73 -0.75
C ILE A 149 4.65 -1.45 -1.48
N GLN A 150 5.86 -0.97 -1.25
CA GLN A 150 6.40 0.23 -1.86
C GLN A 150 7.83 0.00 -2.31
N LEU A 151 8.17 0.53 -3.47
CA LEU A 151 9.50 0.52 -4.06
C LEU A 151 10.03 1.94 -4.10
N PHE A 152 11.20 2.14 -3.50
CA PHE A 152 11.88 3.43 -3.46
C PHE A 152 13.22 3.37 -4.17
N ASP A 153 13.64 4.50 -4.74
CA ASP A 153 15.03 4.77 -5.12
C ASP A 153 15.70 5.66 -4.09
N VAL A 154 16.70 5.12 -3.39
CA VAL A 154 17.46 5.79 -2.33
C VAL A 154 18.88 6.15 -2.75
N ALA A 155 19.18 6.19 -4.06
CA ALA A 155 20.51 6.57 -4.53
C ALA A 155 20.86 8.02 -4.15
N ARG A 156 19.87 8.92 -4.17
CA ARG A 156 20.08 10.37 -4.03
C ARG A 156 19.70 10.92 -2.64
N SER A 157 18.83 10.24 -1.89
CA SER A 157 18.42 10.65 -0.55
C SER A 157 18.07 9.43 0.31
N ALA A 158 18.18 9.58 1.64
CA ALA A 158 17.81 8.54 2.58
C ALA A 158 16.27 8.33 2.66
N GLU A 159 15.49 9.38 2.39
CA GLU A 159 14.03 9.31 2.33
C GLU A 159 13.53 8.53 1.11
N GLY A 160 14.29 8.61 0.00
CA GLY A 160 14.01 7.90 -1.25
C GLY A 160 12.88 8.50 -2.08
N GLU A 161 12.95 8.28 -3.39
CA GLU A 161 11.89 8.60 -4.34
C GLU A 161 10.93 7.40 -4.44
N LEU A 162 9.64 7.58 -4.16
CA LEU A 162 8.64 6.52 -4.33
C LEU A 162 8.41 6.26 -5.83
N LEU A 163 8.87 5.12 -6.33
CA LEU A 163 8.77 4.77 -7.74
C LEU A 163 7.52 3.96 -8.06
N ALA A 164 7.11 3.09 -7.15
CA ALA A 164 5.91 2.27 -7.31
C ALA A 164 5.32 1.89 -5.96
N GLU A 165 4.00 1.77 -5.90
CA GLU A 165 3.31 1.18 -4.75
C GLU A 165 2.14 0.30 -5.18
N GLN A 166 1.76 -0.61 -4.29
CA GLN A 166 0.60 -1.46 -4.47
C GLN A 166 -0.04 -1.77 -3.12
N VAL A 167 -1.37 -1.77 -3.12
CA VAL A 167 -2.18 -2.23 -1.99
C VAL A 167 -2.88 -3.51 -2.39
N VAL A 168 -2.60 -4.60 -1.69
CA VAL A 168 -3.18 -5.93 -1.92
C VAL A 168 -4.09 -6.31 -0.76
N ARG A 169 -5.38 -6.52 -1.05
CA ARG A 169 -6.36 -7.06 -0.12
C ARG A 169 -6.40 -8.57 -0.27
N SER A 170 -6.06 -9.29 0.80
CA SER A 170 -6.07 -10.75 0.84
C SER A 170 -7.18 -11.28 1.75
N GLY A 171 -7.77 -12.40 1.36
CA GLY A 171 -8.81 -13.07 2.13
C GLY A 171 -8.30 -13.94 3.28
N TRP A 172 -7.19 -14.67 3.12
CA TRP A 172 -6.88 -15.80 4.03
C TRP A 172 -5.56 -16.55 3.80
N GLN A 173 -4.78 -16.31 2.74
CA GLN A 173 -3.64 -17.18 2.40
C GLN A 173 -2.34 -16.42 2.17
N VAL A 174 -1.28 -16.95 2.81
CA VAL A 174 0.11 -16.72 2.44
C VAL A 174 0.57 -17.85 1.50
N PRO A 175 1.54 -17.59 0.62
CA PRO A 175 2.19 -16.29 0.41
C PRO A 175 1.30 -15.33 -0.39
N ILE A 176 1.26 -14.05 -0.02
CA ILE A 176 0.47 -13.01 -0.67
C ILE A 176 1.26 -12.50 -1.88
N PRO A 177 0.79 -12.68 -3.13
CA PRO A 177 1.49 -12.19 -4.31
C PRO A 177 1.38 -10.66 -4.43
N PHE A 178 2.41 -10.05 -4.99
CA PHE A 178 2.43 -8.64 -5.38
C PHE A 178 3.15 -8.47 -6.73
N ALA A 179 2.83 -7.38 -7.43
CA ALA A 179 3.41 -7.02 -8.72
C ALA A 179 3.49 -5.50 -8.84
N LEU A 180 4.62 -4.92 -8.44
CA LEU A 180 4.85 -3.48 -8.56
C LEU A 180 5.22 -3.14 -10.01
N ARG A 181 4.44 -2.24 -10.59
CA ARG A 181 4.59 -1.84 -11.99
C ARG A 181 5.34 -0.52 -12.06
N LEU A 182 6.46 -0.52 -12.76
CA LEU A 182 7.23 0.67 -13.13
C LEU A 182 6.93 1.03 -14.58
N PRO A 183 7.03 2.30 -15.00
CA PRO A 183 6.88 2.67 -16.40
C PRO A 183 7.83 1.85 -17.30
N GLY A 184 7.40 1.48 -18.50
CA GLY A 184 8.25 0.71 -19.44
C GLY A 184 9.55 1.42 -19.86
N THR A 185 9.65 2.73 -19.60
CA THR A 185 10.86 3.55 -19.80
C THR A 185 11.82 3.52 -18.60
N PHE A 186 11.50 2.79 -17.53
CA PHE A 186 12.32 2.71 -16.34
C PHE A 186 13.67 2.03 -16.61
N SER A 187 14.76 2.63 -16.11
CA SER A 187 16.11 2.06 -16.07
C SER A 187 16.60 1.96 -14.62
N SER A 188 17.22 0.83 -14.28
CA SER A 188 17.86 0.60 -12.97
C SER A 188 19.28 1.14 -12.87
N GLU A 189 19.87 1.58 -13.99
CA GLU A 189 21.26 2.04 -14.02
C GLU A 189 21.50 3.21 -13.06
N GLY A 190 22.51 3.06 -12.19
CA GLY A 190 22.87 4.08 -11.20
C GLY A 190 21.87 4.26 -10.05
N ARG A 191 20.83 3.43 -9.95
CA ARG A 191 19.82 3.49 -8.89
C ARG A 191 20.14 2.54 -7.73
N LYS A 192 19.61 2.87 -6.55
CA LYS A 192 19.66 2.00 -5.37
C LYS A 192 18.24 1.74 -4.92
N LEU A 193 17.71 0.58 -5.30
CA LEU A 193 16.31 0.26 -5.13
C LEU A 193 16.07 -0.49 -3.82
N ILE A 194 15.06 -0.09 -3.07
CA ILE A 194 14.62 -0.78 -1.85
C ILE A 194 13.12 -1.05 -1.85
N LEU A 195 12.74 -2.23 -1.39
CA LEU A 195 11.35 -2.58 -1.07
C LEU A 195 11.08 -2.38 0.41
N THR A 196 9.92 -1.81 0.71
CA THR A 196 9.30 -1.87 2.02
C THR A 196 7.97 -2.58 1.89
N ALA A 197 7.56 -3.29 2.95
CA ALA A 197 6.27 -3.95 2.97
C ALA A 197 5.73 -4.00 4.40
N ARG A 198 4.43 -3.81 4.52
CA ARG A 198 3.69 -3.92 5.79
C ARG A 198 2.33 -4.58 5.55
N LEU A 199 1.94 -5.42 6.50
CA LEU A 199 0.63 -6.03 6.55
C LEU A 199 -0.19 -5.34 7.63
N LEU A 200 -1.33 -4.76 7.24
CA LEU A 200 -2.23 -4.04 8.11
C LEU A 200 -3.52 -4.80 8.32
N MET A 201 -4.09 -4.62 9.50
CA MET A 201 -5.46 -5.00 9.84
C MET A 201 -6.10 -3.83 10.55
N SER A 202 -7.28 -3.40 10.11
CA SER A 202 -8.00 -2.25 10.70
C SER A 202 -7.11 -0.99 10.84
N ARG A 203 -6.26 -0.73 9.84
CA ARG A 203 -5.26 0.36 9.79
C ARG A 203 -4.10 0.25 10.79
N GLN A 204 -3.99 -0.85 11.54
CA GLN A 204 -2.86 -1.12 12.43
C GLN A 204 -1.88 -2.07 11.74
N VAL A 205 -0.58 -1.75 11.81
CA VAL A 205 0.49 -2.62 11.31
C VAL A 205 0.59 -3.85 12.20
N GLN A 206 0.35 -5.02 11.61
CA GLN A 206 0.44 -6.31 12.29
C GLN A 206 1.77 -7.00 12.00
N TYR A 207 2.27 -6.85 10.77
CA TYR A 207 3.56 -7.37 10.34
C TYR A 207 4.25 -6.36 9.41
N ARG A 208 5.58 -6.38 9.36
CA ARG A 208 6.39 -5.55 8.47
C ARG A 208 7.68 -6.26 8.08
N LEU A 209 8.33 -5.78 7.02
CA LEU A 209 9.73 -6.12 6.81
C LEU A 209 10.57 -5.59 7.98
N PRO A 210 11.46 -6.40 8.58
CA PRO A 210 12.30 -5.97 9.69
C PRO A 210 13.28 -4.85 9.26
N SER A 211 13.77 -4.93 8.02
CA SER A 211 14.55 -3.89 7.35
C SER A 211 14.13 -3.77 5.89
N PRO A 212 14.26 -2.59 5.25
CA PRO A 212 14.04 -2.47 3.81
C PRO A 212 14.89 -3.48 3.02
N ARG A 213 14.28 -4.11 2.03
CA ARG A 213 14.96 -5.10 1.18
C ARG A 213 15.61 -4.39 0.00
N VAL A 214 16.93 -4.38 -0.06
CA VAL A 214 17.66 -3.90 -1.26
C VAL A 214 17.39 -4.85 -2.42
N LEU A 215 17.07 -4.31 -3.59
CA LEU A 215 16.91 -5.05 -4.84
C LEU A 215 18.18 -5.00 -5.68
N THR A 216 18.54 -6.15 -6.23
CA THR A 216 19.56 -6.33 -7.26
C THR A 216 18.91 -6.35 -8.65
N ASP A 217 19.69 -6.15 -9.72
CA ASP A 217 19.19 -6.26 -11.10
C ASP A 217 18.55 -7.63 -11.39
N ARG A 218 19.06 -8.69 -10.76
CA ARG A 218 18.47 -10.04 -10.85
C ARG A 218 17.06 -10.07 -10.25
N GLU A 219 16.83 -9.40 -9.14
CA GLU A 219 15.53 -9.34 -8.46
C GLU A 219 14.52 -8.42 -9.17
N LEU A 220 14.98 -7.59 -10.11
CA LEU A 220 14.08 -6.90 -11.05
C LEU A 220 13.54 -7.84 -12.13
N LEU A 221 14.23 -8.95 -12.38
CA LEU A 221 13.89 -9.93 -13.42
C LEU A 221 13.34 -11.26 -12.86
N ALA A 222 13.41 -11.46 -11.54
CA ALA A 222 13.00 -12.69 -10.88
C ALA A 222 12.10 -12.39 -9.66
N PRO A 223 11.16 -13.30 -9.31
CA PRO A 223 10.27 -13.07 -8.18
C PRO A 223 11.02 -12.90 -6.84
N VAL A 224 10.68 -11.83 -6.11
CA VAL A 224 11.22 -11.54 -4.78
C VAL A 224 10.40 -12.27 -3.71
N VAL A 225 11.07 -12.85 -2.71
CA VAL A 225 10.40 -13.44 -1.55
C VAL A 225 10.64 -12.55 -0.33
N LEU A 226 9.55 -12.04 0.24
CA LEU A 226 9.56 -11.20 1.44
C LEU A 226 9.05 -12.00 2.63
N VAL A 227 9.72 -11.88 3.77
CA VAL A 227 9.31 -12.47 5.04
C VAL A 227 8.98 -11.33 6.00
N LEU A 228 7.71 -11.27 6.43
CA LEU A 228 7.22 -10.24 7.33
C LEU A 228 7.20 -10.74 8.77
N GLU A 229 7.58 -9.87 9.70
CA GLU A 229 7.69 -10.13 11.13
C GLU A 229 6.78 -9.18 11.90
N LYS A 230 6.36 -9.59 13.11
CA LYS A 230 5.63 -8.67 13.98
C LYS A 230 6.51 -7.46 14.31
N PRO A 231 5.95 -6.24 14.37
CA PRO A 231 6.69 -5.12 14.93
C PRO A 231 7.15 -5.47 16.34
N GLU A 232 8.39 -5.17 16.68
CA GLU A 232 8.86 -5.24 18.07
C GLU A 232 7.91 -4.43 18.95
N ALA A 233 7.43 -5.05 20.03
CA ALA A 233 6.69 -4.31 21.04
C ALA A 233 7.64 -3.25 21.60
N LYS A 234 7.34 -1.97 21.41
CA LYS A 234 8.01 -0.92 22.18
C LYS A 234 7.75 -1.27 23.65
N GLY A 235 8.81 -1.63 24.37
CA GLY A 235 8.74 -1.82 25.82
C GLY A 235 8.22 -0.55 26.50
N PRO A 236 7.68 -0.68 27.72
CA PRO A 236 7.18 0.44 28.51
C PRO A 236 8.24 1.52 28.76
#